data_AF-A0A225NNV2-F1
#
_entry.id   AF-A0A225NNV2-F1
#
_cell.length_a   1.000
_cell.length_b   1.000
_cell.length_c   1.000
_cell.angle_alpha   90.00
_cell.angle_beta   90.00
_cell.angle_gamma   90.00
#
_symmetry.space_group_name_H-M   'P 1'
#
loop_
_entity.id
_entity.type
_entity.pdbx_description
1 polymer ?
#
loop_
_entity_poly.entity_id
_entity_poly.type
_entity_poly.pdbx_seq_one_letter_code
_entity_poly.pdbx_strand_id
1 'polypeptide(L)'
;MQISSAQTNNFRIKAANSQIGAREFESRAAQADHLPQVMLGATASVGDDLDGSYGTDSRAYLGLSMNWNISNGGRRERIAALLERKNEALYERM
;
A
#
# COMPACT_ATOMS: atom_id res chain seq x y z
N MET A 1 -5.34 -27.14 -33.47
CA MET A 1 -5.97 -27.27 -32.14
C MET A 1 -5.01 -27.73 -31.02
N GLN A 2 -3.74 -28.05 -31.28
CA GLN A 2 -2.80 -28.54 -30.25
C GLN A 2 -1.91 -27.44 -29.62
N ILE A 3 -1.72 -26.31 -30.31
CA ILE A 3 -0.88 -25.20 -29.81
C ILE A 3 -1.57 -24.47 -28.65
N SER A 4 -2.90 -24.33 -28.69
CA SER A 4 -3.66 -23.68 -27.62
C SER A 4 -3.61 -24.50 -26.33
N SER A 5 -3.82 -25.82 -26.37
CA SER A 5 -3.75 -26.66 -25.16
C SER A 5 -2.35 -26.73 -24.56
N ALA A 6 -1.31 -26.71 -25.41
CA ALA A 6 0.07 -26.63 -24.96
C ALA A 6 0.37 -25.29 -24.27
N GLN A 7 -0.20 -24.18 -24.73
CA GLN A 7 -0.04 -22.88 -24.04
C GLN A 7 -0.73 -22.87 -22.66
N THR A 8 -1.93 -23.46 -22.54
CA THR A 8 -2.69 -23.46 -21.29
C THR A 8 -2.12 -24.41 -20.23
N ASN A 9 -1.51 -25.53 -20.64
CA ASN A 9 -0.99 -26.56 -19.72
C ASN A 9 0.53 -26.52 -19.52
N ASN A 10 1.27 -25.67 -20.22
CA ASN A 10 2.71 -25.56 -20.04
C ASN A 10 3.03 -24.85 -18.71
N PHE A 11 3.67 -25.59 -17.79
CA PHE A 11 4.10 -25.09 -16.49
C PHE A 11 4.98 -23.84 -16.58
N ARG A 12 5.83 -23.73 -17.61
CA ARG A 12 6.68 -22.55 -17.81
C ARG A 12 5.87 -21.29 -18.09
N ILE A 13 4.79 -21.42 -18.85
CA ILE A 13 3.88 -20.30 -19.15
C ILE A 13 3.09 -19.91 -17.90
N LYS A 14 2.61 -20.89 -17.11
CA LYS A 14 1.96 -20.61 -15.83
C LYS A 14 2.90 -19.91 -14.84
N ALA A 15 4.16 -20.35 -14.76
CA ALA A 15 5.17 -19.72 -13.92
C ALA A 15 5.48 -18.28 -14.38
N ALA A 16 5.64 -18.06 -15.68
CA ALA A 16 5.83 -16.72 -16.23
C ALA A 16 4.63 -15.80 -15.97
N ASN A 17 3.39 -16.29 -16.17
CA ASN A 17 2.17 -15.51 -15.88
C ASN A 17 2.04 -15.17 -14.39
N SER A 18 2.40 -16.10 -13.50
CA SER A 18 2.44 -15.86 -12.06
C SER A 18 3.44 -14.74 -11.70
N GLN A 19 4.63 -14.75 -12.30
CA GLN A 19 5.61 -13.70 -12.11
C GLN A 19 5.14 -12.34 -12.63
N ILE A 20 4.44 -12.30 -13.78
CA ILE A 20 3.82 -11.07 -14.29
C ILE A 20 2.77 -10.55 -13.31
N GLY A 21 1.87 -11.42 -12.83
CA GLY A 21 0.85 -11.05 -11.86
C GLY A 21 1.43 -10.53 -10.54
N ALA A 22 2.53 -11.13 -10.06
CA ALA A 22 3.25 -10.65 -8.88
C ALA A 22 3.82 -9.23 -9.10
N ARG A 23 4.47 -8.99 -10.24
CA ARG A 23 5.01 -7.66 -10.58
C ARG A 23 3.93 -6.59 -10.73
N GLU A 24 2.81 -6.95 -11.34
CA GLU A 24 1.66 -6.03 -11.44
C GLU A 24 1.08 -5.70 -10.05
N PHE A 25 1.00 -6.70 -9.17
CA PHE A 25 0.55 -6.48 -7.79
C PHE A 25 1.52 -5.58 -7.02
N GLU A 26 2.83 -5.82 -7.13
CA GLU A 26 3.87 -4.96 -6.54
C GLU A 26 3.76 -3.51 -7.05
N SER A 27 3.57 -3.31 -8.35
CA SER A 27 3.37 -1.98 -8.93
C SER A 27 2.13 -1.28 -8.39
N ARG A 28 1.00 -2.01 -8.27
CA ARG A 28 -0.23 -1.47 -7.69
C ARG A 28 -0.08 -1.16 -6.19
N ALA A 29 0.61 -2.01 -5.44
CA ALA A 29 0.91 -1.78 -4.03
C ALA A 29 1.77 -0.53 -3.83
N ALA A 30 2.84 -0.38 -4.63
CA ALA A 30 3.69 0.80 -4.59
C ALA A 30 2.95 2.10 -4.97
N GLN A 31 1.96 2.03 -5.87
CA GLN A 31 1.08 3.17 -6.16
C GLN A 31 0.12 3.46 -5.00
N ALA A 32 -0.42 2.42 -4.36
CA ALA A 32 -1.31 2.56 -3.21
C ALA A 32 -0.62 3.18 -1.99
N ASP A 33 0.70 3.00 -1.83
CA ASP A 33 1.50 3.66 -0.78
C ASP A 33 1.51 5.19 -0.89
N HIS A 34 1.15 5.75 -2.04
CA HIS A 34 1.02 7.19 -2.26
C HIS A 34 -0.39 7.73 -2.07
N LEU A 35 -1.36 6.85 -1.81
CA LEU A 35 -2.76 7.21 -1.59
C LEU A 35 -3.07 7.29 -0.09
N PRO A 36 -4.11 8.05 0.31
CA PRO A 36 -4.59 8.02 1.69
C PRO A 36 -5.11 6.62 2.04
N GLN A 37 -4.65 6.09 3.17
CA GLN A 37 -5.18 4.85 3.74
C GLN A 37 -6.29 5.20 4.74
N VAL A 38 -7.44 4.55 4.58
CA VAL A 38 -8.59 4.70 5.48
C VAL A 38 -8.88 3.35 6.11
N MET A 39 -8.98 3.31 7.43
CA MET A 39 -9.26 2.10 8.20
C MET A 39 -10.48 2.32 9.10
N LEU A 40 -11.38 1.34 9.10
CA LEU A 40 -12.53 1.28 10.00
C LEU A 40 -12.28 0.16 11.02
N GLY A 41 -12.27 0.51 12.29
CA GLY A 41 -12.11 -0.42 13.41
C GLY A 41 -13.36 -0.43 14.29
N ALA A 42 -13.79 -1.63 14.68
CA ALA A 42 -14.80 -1.83 15.71
C ALA A 42 -14.26 -2.83 16.73
N THR A 43 -14.48 -2.58 18.02
CA THR A 43 -14.04 -3.47 19.10
C THR A 43 -15.11 -3.50 20.17
N ALA A 44 -15.49 -4.69 20.61
CA ALA A 44 -16.36 -4.89 21.76
C ALA A 44 -15.66 -5.81 22.75
N SER A 45 -15.65 -5.43 24.03
CA SER A 45 -15.10 -6.23 25.10
C SER A 45 -16.12 -6.34 26.23
N VAL A 46 -16.33 -7.56 26.70
CA VAL A 46 -17.09 -7.86 27.92
C VAL A 46 -16.11 -8.47 28.90
N GLY A 47 -16.02 -7.89 30.09
CA GLY A 47 -15.18 -8.38 31.17
C GLY A 47 -15.99 -8.53 32.44
N ASP A 48 -15.75 -9.62 33.15
CA ASP A 48 -16.23 -9.81 34.52
C ASP A 48 -15.11 -9.37 35.48
N ASP A 49 -15.43 -8.48 36.42
CA ASP A 49 -14.48 -8.07 37.46
C ASP A 49 -14.24 -9.24 38.42
N LEU A 50 -12.99 -9.73 38.50
CA LEU A 50 -12.58 -10.82 39.41
C LEU A 50 -12.27 -10.33 40.84
N ASP A 51 -12.41 -9.04 41.14
CA ASP A 51 -11.94 -8.43 42.40
C ASP A 51 -13.07 -8.10 43.41
N GLY A 52 -14.23 -8.75 43.27
CA GLY A 52 -15.25 -8.81 44.33
C GLY A 52 -16.39 -7.77 44.26
N SER A 53 -16.41 -6.90 43.25
CA SER A 53 -17.57 -6.06 42.92
C SER A 53 -18.36 -6.69 41.78
N TYR A 54 -19.61 -7.10 42.04
CA TYR A 54 -20.51 -7.61 41.00
C TYR A 54 -20.85 -6.49 40.01
N GLY A 55 -20.20 -6.50 38.85
CA GLY A 55 -20.48 -5.59 37.74
C GLY A 55 -20.05 -6.23 36.43
N THR A 56 -20.94 -6.22 35.44
CA THR A 56 -20.59 -6.57 34.06
C THR A 56 -20.08 -5.31 33.39
N ASP A 57 -18.78 -5.24 33.06
CA ASP A 57 -18.24 -4.16 32.25
C ASP A 57 -18.36 -4.52 30.78
N SER A 58 -19.08 -3.68 30.02
CA SER A 58 -19.23 -3.82 28.58
C SER A 58 -18.76 -2.54 27.92
N ARG A 59 -17.75 -2.66 27.05
CA ARG A 59 -17.17 -1.53 26.32
C ARG A 59 -17.23 -1.80 24.83
N ALA A 60 -17.74 -0.83 24.08
CA ALA A 60 -17.82 -0.87 22.63
C ALA A 60 -17.12 0.38 22.05
N TYR A 61 -16.30 0.16 21.03
CA TYR A 61 -15.54 1.17 20.33
C TYR A 61 -15.80 1.06 18.84
N LEU A 62 -16.04 2.21 18.21
CA LEU A 62 -16.08 2.36 16.76
C LEU A 62 -15.15 3.51 16.40
N GLY A 63 -14.24 3.27 15.46
CA GLY A 63 -13.22 4.24 15.08
C GLY A 63 -12.96 4.23 13.58
N LEU A 64 -12.83 5.42 13.01
CA LEU A 64 -12.36 5.63 11.65
C LEU A 64 -11.00 6.33 11.74
N SER A 65 -9.96 5.77 11.11
CA SER A 65 -8.64 6.39 11.02
C SER A 65 -8.25 6.61 9.57
N MET A 66 -7.64 7.76 9.30
CA MET A 66 -7.08 8.10 7.99
C MET A 66 -5.60 8.45 8.15
N ASN A 67 -4.75 7.78 7.37
CA ASN A 67 -3.32 8.03 7.33
C ASN A 67 -2.91 8.41 5.91
N TRP A 68 -2.31 9.58 5.73
CA TRP A 68 -1.83 10.02 4.43
C TRP A 68 -0.47 10.70 4.55
N ASN A 69 0.50 10.19 3.79
CA ASN A 69 1.84 10.74 3.73
C ASN A 69 1.93 11.77 2.60
N ILE A 70 1.78 13.05 2.96
CA ILE A 70 1.72 14.18 2.01
C ILE A 70 3.13 14.62 1.57
N SER A 71 4.18 14.29 2.34
CA SER A 71 5.57 14.59 1.97
C SER A 71 6.54 13.71 2.75
N ASN A 72 7.33 12.92 2.03
CA ASN A 72 8.54 12.27 2.57
C ASN A 72 9.65 13.31 2.73
N GLY A 73 9.46 14.24 3.67
CA GLY A 73 10.47 15.16 4.19
C GLY A 73 11.36 15.80 3.13
N GLY A 74 10.78 16.62 2.23
CA GLY A 74 11.49 17.62 1.42
C GLY A 74 12.60 17.14 0.49
N ARG A 75 12.90 15.83 0.42
CA ARG A 75 14.04 15.28 -0.33
C ARG A 75 13.70 15.12 -1.81
N ARG A 76 12.47 14.72 -2.12
CA ARG A 76 11.98 14.65 -3.51
C ARG A 76 11.81 16.05 -4.09
N GLU A 77 11.28 16.98 -3.31
CA GLU A 77 11.09 18.38 -3.68
C GLU A 77 12.46 19.08 -3.89
N ARG A 78 13.45 18.82 -3.02
CA ARG A 78 14.84 19.30 -3.23
C ARG A 78 15.49 18.70 -4.47
N ILE A 79 15.35 17.39 -4.68
CA ILE A 79 15.93 16.72 -5.85
C ILE A 79 15.29 17.24 -7.13
N ALA A 80 13.97 17.43 -7.17
CA ALA A 80 13.25 18.02 -8.31
C ALA A 80 13.75 19.44 -8.61
N ALA A 81 13.82 20.31 -7.59
CA ALA A 81 14.34 21.67 -7.75
C ALA A 81 15.81 21.71 -8.20
N LEU A 82 16.65 20.77 -7.76
CA LEU A 82 18.04 20.67 -8.19
C LEU A 82 18.17 20.13 -9.63
N LEU A 83 17.26 19.24 -10.04
CA LEU A 83 17.23 18.70 -11.40
C LEU A 83 16.82 19.79 -12.40
N GLU A 84 15.81 20.59 -12.04
CA GLU A 84 15.30 21.71 -12.84
C GLU A 84 16.41 22.76 -13.07
N ARG A 85 17.10 23.17 -11.99
CA ARG A 85 18.28 24.06 -12.09
C ARG A 85 19.42 23.48 -12.93
N LYS A 86 19.63 22.17 -12.88
CA LYS A 86 20.65 21.50 -13.70
C LYS A 86 20.29 21.50 -15.17
N ASN A 87 19.01 21.31 -15.51
CA ASN A 87 18.55 21.37 -16.88
C ASN A 87 18.65 22.80 -17.43
N GLU A 88 18.26 23.82 -16.66
CA GLU A 88 18.42 25.23 -17.04
C GLU A 88 19.89 25.57 -17.37
N ALA A 89 20.82 25.15 -16.52
CA ALA A 89 22.26 25.36 -16.73
C ALA A 89 22.85 24.56 -17.92
N LEU A 90 22.17 23.50 -18.38
CA LEU A 90 22.55 22.76 -19.58
C LEU A 90 22.01 23.43 -20.84
N TYR A 91 20.83 24.05 -20.78
CA TYR A 91 20.28 24.84 -21.88
C TYR A 91 21.05 26.15 -22.10
N GLU A 92 21.60 26.77 -21.06
CA GLU A 92 22.49 27.94 -21.19
C GLU A 92 23.88 27.60 -21.75
N ARG A 93 24.25 26.32 -21.80
CA ARG A 93 25.55 25.83 -22.30
C ARG A 93 25.50 25.22 -23.71
N MET A 94 24.33 25.16 -24.33
CA MET A 94 24.14 24.79 -25.74
C MET A 94 23.94 26.03 -26.59
#